data_AF-A0A9E4FFQ0-F1
#
_entry.id   AF-A0A9E4FFQ0-F1
#
_cell.length_a   1.000
_cell.length_b   1.000
_cell.length_c   1.000
_cell.angle_alpha   90.00
_cell.angle_beta   90.00
_cell.angle_gamma   90.00
#
_symmetry.space_group_name_H-M   'P 1'
#
loop_
_entity.id
_entity.type
_entity.pdbx_description
1 polymer ?
#
loop_
_entity_poly.entity_id
_entity_poly.type
_entity_poly.pdbx_seq_one_letter_code
_entity_poly.pdbx_strand_id
1 'polypeptide(L)'
;MLSPAQIGAFEKNGYLAVENVLTAPELKELRQVTDAFVERSRDATANDAIFDLEPGHSATSPSLRRIKHPISKHPVYAKYARHDRILDIVECLIGPNLRYHNNKLNMKNPDNGSAVQWHQDWAFYPHTNDSILEVGIALDDMTVENGALMVLPGSHKGRTWDHHQDGLFVGAITDPAFEANGTVSVTVGAGGITLHHVRMVHGSKPNQSTRPRRMFFIGFYATDAWPLIPTGDSLEDLDNRIVRGKPTLAPRMKDLPVRLSLPRVPGGITCWVAIEGFRHVISCTSPFAKLRLAQDKPVPYGHYACGRHGRGPNSLAPNAIRYWVGATGCEDHEPSQRQRRPLHLRRLPDEHADGHSPRLDERGRHPSQVALGNHLRVFHLLGLGEVVAGRPRRAVRRHRRPGRGPRPGVRRRP
;
A
#
# COMPACT_ATOMS: atom_id res chain seq x y z
N MET A 1 17.37 -8.25 14.23
CA MET A 1 17.38 -6.79 13.97
C MET A 1 18.43 -6.45 12.93
N LEU A 2 18.24 -5.36 12.19
CA LEU A 2 19.19 -4.89 11.19
C LEU A 2 20.42 -4.24 11.85
N SER A 3 21.59 -4.37 11.22
CA SER A 3 22.78 -3.61 11.61
C SER A 3 22.69 -2.15 11.16
N PRO A 4 23.41 -1.21 11.79
CA PRO A 4 23.49 0.18 11.33
C PRO A 4 23.92 0.30 9.85
N ALA A 5 24.81 -0.57 9.39
CA ALA A 5 25.25 -0.60 8.00
C ALA A 5 24.12 -1.00 7.04
N GLN A 6 23.26 -1.95 7.41
CA GLN A 6 22.10 -2.34 6.61
C GLN A 6 21.04 -1.23 6.57
N ILE A 7 20.81 -0.54 7.69
CA ILE A 7 19.90 0.62 7.75
C ILE A 7 20.42 1.72 6.83
N GLY A 8 21.70 2.10 6.96
CA GLY A 8 22.32 3.11 6.09
C GLY A 8 22.32 2.70 4.61
N ALA A 9 22.47 1.42 4.30
CA ALA A 9 22.34 0.92 2.93
C ALA A 9 20.91 1.08 2.38
N PHE A 10 19.89 0.78 3.18
CA PHE A 10 18.49 1.00 2.79
C PHE A 10 18.17 2.49 2.63
N GLU A 11 18.63 3.36 3.54
CA GLU A 11 18.45 4.80 3.41
C GLU A 11 19.14 5.37 2.17
N LYS A 12 20.35 4.88 1.88
CA LYS A 12 21.14 5.30 0.71
C LYS A 12 20.49 4.83 -0.59
N ASN A 13 20.18 3.55 -0.68
CA ASN A 13 19.87 2.86 -1.93
C ASN A 13 18.39 2.54 -2.11
N GLY A 14 17.58 2.56 -1.05
CA GLY A 14 16.13 2.34 -1.03
C GLY A 14 15.68 0.88 -1.14
N TYR A 15 16.60 -0.07 -0.98
CA TYR A 15 16.30 -1.50 -0.97
C TYR A 15 17.27 -2.27 -0.08
N LEU A 16 16.87 -3.48 0.31
CA LEU A 16 17.70 -4.42 1.09
C LEU A 16 17.30 -5.87 0.75
N ALA A 17 18.27 -6.78 0.79
CA ALA A 17 18.04 -8.22 0.85
C ALA A 17 18.57 -8.75 2.19
N VAL A 18 17.79 -9.60 2.85
CA VAL A 18 18.17 -10.20 4.14
C VAL A 18 17.98 -11.70 4.04
N GLU A 19 19.09 -12.42 4.18
CA GLU A 19 19.11 -13.89 4.13
C GLU A 19 18.63 -14.53 5.43
N ASN A 20 18.20 -15.79 5.34
CA ASN A 20 17.93 -16.66 6.50
C ASN A 20 16.91 -16.09 7.52
N VAL A 21 15.90 -15.34 7.04
CA VAL A 21 14.88 -14.74 7.92
C VAL A 21 13.83 -15.76 8.35
N LEU A 22 13.48 -16.72 7.50
CA LEU A 22 12.64 -17.86 7.83
C LEU A 22 13.50 -19.11 8.02
N THR A 23 13.08 -19.95 8.95
CA THR A 23 13.63 -21.29 9.15
C THR A 23 13.10 -22.27 8.10
N ALA A 24 13.78 -23.40 7.91
CA ALA A 24 13.34 -24.42 6.97
C ALA A 24 11.91 -24.95 7.25
N PRO A 25 11.47 -25.21 8.51
CA PRO A 25 10.09 -25.59 8.79
C PRO A 25 9.05 -24.51 8.42
N GLU A 26 9.36 -23.25 8.66
CA GLU A 26 8.47 -22.13 8.32
C GLU A 26 8.32 -21.96 6.80
N LEU A 27 9.45 -22.02 6.09
CA LEU A 27 9.46 -22.01 4.63
C LEU A 27 8.68 -23.19 4.06
N LYS A 28 8.82 -24.38 4.66
CA LYS A 28 8.07 -25.58 4.26
C LYS A 28 6.56 -25.38 4.43
N GLU A 29 6.11 -24.78 5.54
CA GLU A 29 4.70 -24.48 5.79
C GLU A 29 4.12 -23.54 4.71
N LEU A 30 4.84 -22.46 4.36
CA LEU A 30 4.43 -21.55 3.28
C LEU A 30 4.35 -22.25 1.93
N ARG A 31 5.37 -23.06 1.60
CA ARG A 31 5.40 -23.82 0.34
C ARG A 31 4.22 -24.77 0.24
N GLN A 32 3.94 -25.56 1.28
CA GLN A 32 2.82 -26.51 1.29
C GLN A 32 1.46 -25.83 1.04
N VAL A 33 1.20 -24.70 1.69
CA VAL A 33 -0.03 -23.94 1.46
C VAL A 33 -0.06 -23.41 0.02
N THR A 34 1.06 -22.87 -0.46
CA THR A 34 1.17 -22.34 -1.82
C THR A 34 0.95 -23.42 -2.87
N ASP A 35 1.52 -24.61 -2.70
CA ASP A 35 1.35 -25.76 -3.57
C ASP A 35 -0.12 -26.21 -3.62
N ALA A 36 -0.83 -26.17 -2.49
CA ALA A 36 -2.26 -26.46 -2.46
C ALA A 36 -3.10 -25.42 -3.24
N PHE A 37 -2.69 -24.14 -3.28
CA PHE A 37 -3.33 -23.15 -4.14
C PHE A 37 -3.01 -23.37 -5.62
N VAL A 38 -1.78 -23.80 -5.96
CA VAL A 38 -1.43 -24.18 -7.34
C VAL A 38 -2.28 -25.37 -7.78
N GLU A 39 -2.45 -26.39 -6.93
CA GLU A 39 -3.26 -27.55 -7.26
C GLU A 39 -4.73 -27.17 -7.47
N ARG A 40 -5.30 -26.34 -6.57
CA ARG A 40 -6.65 -25.80 -6.74
C ARG A 40 -6.83 -24.94 -7.99
N SER A 41 -5.76 -24.32 -8.49
CA SER A 41 -5.86 -23.49 -9.68
C SER A 41 -6.14 -24.29 -10.95
N ARG A 42 -5.92 -25.62 -10.96
CA ARG A 42 -6.23 -26.50 -12.10
C ARG A 42 -7.69 -26.41 -12.56
N ASP A 43 -8.59 -26.13 -11.62
CA ASP A 43 -10.03 -25.99 -11.90
C ASP A 43 -10.39 -24.60 -12.45
N ALA A 44 -9.46 -23.65 -12.42
CA ALA A 44 -9.68 -22.29 -12.91
C ALA A 44 -9.36 -22.19 -14.41
N THR A 45 -10.33 -21.69 -15.18
CA THR A 45 -10.19 -21.49 -16.63
C THR A 45 -10.00 -20.03 -17.02
N ALA A 46 -10.15 -19.11 -16.07
CA ALA A 46 -9.99 -17.67 -16.24
C ALA A 46 -9.53 -17.01 -14.94
N ASN A 47 -9.05 -15.76 -15.04
CA ASN A 47 -8.75 -14.94 -13.87
C ASN A 47 -10.03 -14.71 -13.04
N ASP A 48 -9.91 -14.81 -11.72
CA ASP A 48 -11.03 -14.61 -10.80
C ASP A 48 -10.61 -13.75 -9.58
N ALA A 49 -11.43 -13.77 -8.52
CA ALA A 49 -11.17 -13.01 -7.30
C ALA A 49 -9.96 -13.53 -6.48
N ILE A 50 -9.41 -14.70 -6.81
CA ILE A 50 -8.32 -15.37 -6.10
C ILE A 50 -7.09 -15.49 -7.00
N PHE A 51 -7.26 -15.78 -8.28
CA PHE A 51 -6.18 -16.15 -9.19
C PHE A 51 -6.02 -15.17 -10.35
N ASP A 52 -4.75 -14.86 -10.68
CA ASP A 52 -4.37 -14.50 -12.04
C ASP A 52 -3.61 -15.68 -12.64
N LEU A 53 -3.97 -16.09 -13.86
CA LEU A 53 -3.40 -17.21 -14.59
C LEU A 53 -2.39 -16.70 -15.64
N GLU A 54 -1.37 -17.48 -15.94
CA GLU A 54 -0.54 -17.26 -17.13
C GLU A 54 -1.25 -17.77 -18.39
N PRO A 55 -0.93 -17.23 -19.58
CA PRO A 55 -1.30 -17.85 -20.84
C PRO A 55 -0.85 -19.32 -20.88
N GLY A 56 -1.74 -20.21 -21.35
CA GLY A 56 -1.47 -21.65 -21.40
C GLY A 56 -1.73 -22.41 -20.10
N HIS A 57 -2.27 -21.76 -19.06
CA HIS A 57 -2.78 -22.45 -17.87
C HIS A 57 -3.82 -23.51 -18.25
N SER A 58 -3.68 -24.73 -17.71
CA SER A 58 -4.69 -25.78 -17.84
C SER A 58 -4.66 -26.74 -16.65
N ALA A 59 -5.70 -27.57 -16.54
CA ALA A 59 -5.77 -28.60 -15.51
C ALA A 59 -4.59 -29.59 -15.56
N THR A 60 -4.03 -29.87 -16.74
CA THR A 60 -2.87 -30.78 -16.90
C THR A 60 -1.53 -30.05 -16.78
N SER A 61 -1.51 -28.74 -17.01
CA SER A 61 -0.32 -27.89 -16.95
C SER A 61 -0.62 -26.58 -16.20
N PRO A 62 -0.72 -26.62 -14.86
CA PRO A 62 -1.11 -25.46 -14.08
C PRO A 62 0.00 -24.41 -14.10
N SER A 63 -0.31 -23.25 -14.66
CA SER A 63 0.56 -22.08 -14.71
C SER A 63 -0.10 -20.92 -14.00
N LEU A 64 -0.01 -20.92 -12.67
CA LEU A 64 -0.57 -19.86 -11.82
C LEU A 64 0.39 -18.67 -11.79
N ARG A 65 -0.10 -17.46 -12.07
CA ARG A 65 0.70 -16.22 -12.04
C ARG A 65 0.67 -15.57 -10.67
N ARG A 66 -0.52 -15.50 -10.07
CA ARG A 66 -0.72 -14.78 -8.80
C ARG A 66 -1.83 -15.39 -7.95
N ILE A 67 -1.61 -15.37 -6.64
CA ILE A 67 -2.68 -15.44 -5.63
C ILE A 67 -2.96 -14.02 -5.11
N LYS A 68 -4.20 -13.57 -5.27
CA LYS A 68 -4.70 -12.26 -4.83
C LYS A 68 -5.08 -12.30 -3.36
N HIS A 69 -4.63 -11.30 -2.61
CA HIS A 69 -4.94 -11.12 -1.19
C HIS A 69 -4.72 -12.39 -0.33
N PRO A 70 -3.60 -13.13 -0.47
CA PRO A 70 -3.39 -14.42 0.21
C PRO A 70 -3.63 -14.38 1.73
N ILE A 71 -3.36 -13.25 2.40
CA ILE A 71 -3.63 -13.07 3.84
C ILE A 71 -5.10 -13.37 4.20
N SER A 72 -6.06 -12.95 3.36
CA SER A 72 -7.49 -13.22 3.60
C SER A 72 -7.93 -14.61 3.15
N LYS A 73 -7.07 -15.35 2.45
CA LYS A 73 -7.38 -16.68 1.89
C LYS A 73 -6.87 -17.82 2.74
N HIS A 74 -5.85 -17.61 3.57
CA HIS A 74 -5.31 -18.67 4.44
C HIS A 74 -4.60 -18.15 5.71
N PRO A 75 -4.83 -18.75 6.89
CA PRO A 75 -4.22 -18.32 8.15
C PRO A 75 -2.69 -18.31 8.15
N VAL A 76 -2.05 -19.18 7.37
CA VAL A 76 -0.58 -19.22 7.26
C VAL A 76 -0.03 -17.90 6.69
N TYR A 77 -0.66 -17.33 5.66
CA TYR A 77 -0.21 -16.04 5.14
C TYR A 77 -0.43 -14.91 6.14
N ALA A 78 -1.54 -14.93 6.89
CA ALA A 78 -1.80 -13.99 7.97
C ALA A 78 -0.79 -14.11 9.12
N LYS A 79 -0.38 -15.32 9.46
CA LYS A 79 0.70 -15.61 10.42
C LYS A 79 2.01 -14.96 9.97
N TYR A 80 2.42 -15.12 8.70
CA TYR A 80 3.68 -14.56 8.21
C TYR A 80 3.64 -13.04 8.01
N ALA A 81 2.47 -12.44 7.79
CA ALA A 81 2.31 -10.98 7.85
C ALA A 81 2.52 -10.40 9.26
N ARG A 82 2.47 -11.25 10.31
CA ARG A 82 2.68 -10.90 11.71
C ARG A 82 3.95 -11.55 12.30
N HIS A 83 4.87 -11.99 11.46
CA HIS A 83 6.07 -12.71 11.91
C HIS A 83 7.09 -11.78 12.55
N ASP A 84 7.44 -12.03 13.82
CA ASP A 84 8.25 -11.11 14.64
C ASP A 84 9.58 -10.72 13.99
N ARG A 85 10.35 -11.67 13.45
CA ARG A 85 11.65 -11.33 12.80
C ARG A 85 11.49 -10.42 11.58
N ILE A 86 10.36 -10.51 10.87
CA ILE A 86 10.08 -9.61 9.73
C ILE A 86 9.68 -8.24 10.28
N LEU A 87 8.77 -8.18 11.26
CA LEU A 87 8.33 -6.93 11.85
C LEU A 87 9.47 -6.18 12.55
N ASP A 88 10.42 -6.88 13.17
CA ASP A 88 11.62 -6.27 13.76
C ASP A 88 12.51 -5.60 12.71
N ILE A 89 12.60 -6.19 11.51
CA ILE A 89 13.33 -5.62 10.38
C ILE A 89 12.59 -4.39 9.83
N VAL A 90 11.28 -4.50 9.64
CA VAL A 90 10.44 -3.41 9.11
C VAL A 90 10.42 -2.22 10.06
N GLU A 91 10.31 -2.46 11.37
CA GLU A 91 10.32 -1.43 12.41
C GLU A 91 11.62 -0.60 12.40
N CYS A 92 12.76 -1.23 12.14
CA CYS A 92 14.05 -0.53 12.00
C CYS A 92 14.04 0.49 10.86
N LEU A 93 13.17 0.33 9.84
CA LEU A 93 13.18 1.14 8.63
C LEU A 93 12.07 2.19 8.58
N ILE A 94 10.87 1.87 9.09
CA ILE A 94 9.69 2.75 9.00
C ILE A 94 9.04 3.08 10.35
N GLY A 95 9.63 2.64 11.46
CA GLY A 95 9.19 2.96 12.82
C GLY A 95 8.27 1.92 13.46
N PRO A 96 7.84 2.13 14.71
CA PRO A 96 7.24 1.08 15.56
C PRO A 96 5.75 0.83 15.32
N ASN A 97 5.05 1.75 14.65
CA ASN A 97 3.61 1.64 14.42
C ASN A 97 3.35 1.14 13.01
N LEU A 98 3.10 -0.15 12.86
CA LEU A 98 3.09 -0.85 11.58
C LEU A 98 1.69 -1.33 11.23
N ARG A 99 1.29 -1.03 10.00
CA ARG A 99 0.08 -1.54 9.35
C ARG A 99 0.47 -2.21 8.04
N TYR A 100 -0.20 -3.31 7.68
CA TYR A 100 -0.02 -3.90 6.34
C TYR A 100 -1.13 -3.51 5.37
N HIS A 101 -0.83 -3.57 4.08
CA HIS A 101 -1.78 -3.49 2.97
C HIS A 101 -1.24 -4.29 1.78
N ASN A 102 -1.98 -4.26 0.66
CA ASN A 102 -1.55 -4.71 -0.66
C ASN A 102 -0.70 -6.00 -0.67
N ASN A 103 -1.28 -7.11 -0.22
CA ASN A 103 -0.60 -8.40 -0.20
C ASN A 103 -0.95 -9.25 -1.42
N LYS A 104 0.04 -9.96 -1.95
CA LYS A 104 -0.05 -10.78 -3.18
C LYS A 104 1.05 -11.83 -3.16
N LEU A 105 0.78 -12.99 -3.73
CA LEU A 105 1.83 -13.98 -3.99
C LEU A 105 2.03 -14.08 -5.49
N ASN A 106 3.19 -13.65 -5.97
CA ASN A 106 3.56 -13.67 -7.38
C ASN A 106 4.43 -14.89 -7.67
N MET A 107 4.16 -15.54 -8.78
CA MET A 107 4.88 -16.71 -9.26
C MET A 107 5.44 -16.40 -10.64
N LYS A 108 6.72 -16.71 -10.84
CA LYS A 108 7.26 -16.84 -12.19
C LYS A 108 7.50 -18.32 -12.47
N ASN A 109 6.64 -18.89 -13.31
CA ASN A 109 6.79 -20.28 -13.74
C ASN A 109 8.06 -20.45 -14.60
N PRO A 110 8.62 -21.66 -14.66
CA PRO A 110 9.77 -21.98 -15.51
C PRO A 110 9.56 -21.55 -16.97
N ASP A 111 10.69 -21.33 -17.65
CA ASP A 111 10.83 -21.15 -19.11
C ASP A 111 10.15 -19.93 -19.76
N ASN A 112 9.10 -19.33 -19.16
CA ASN A 112 8.54 -18.06 -19.65
C ASN A 112 7.66 -17.31 -18.63
N GLY A 113 8.05 -17.23 -17.35
CA GLY A 113 7.30 -16.45 -16.36
C GLY A 113 7.28 -14.95 -16.70
N SER A 114 6.12 -14.30 -16.61
CA SER A 114 5.90 -12.92 -17.09
C SER A 114 6.84 -11.86 -16.50
N ALA A 115 7.26 -10.90 -17.35
CA ALA A 115 8.00 -9.71 -16.92
C ALA A 115 7.10 -8.73 -16.14
N VAL A 116 7.74 -7.87 -15.35
CA VAL A 116 7.09 -6.72 -14.70
C VAL A 116 7.76 -5.46 -15.21
N GLN A 117 6.99 -4.58 -15.84
CA GLN A 117 7.47 -3.31 -16.37
C GLN A 117 7.99 -2.39 -15.25
N TRP A 118 8.84 -1.44 -15.61
CA TRP A 118 9.36 -0.45 -14.67
C TRP A 118 8.22 0.38 -14.09
N HIS A 119 8.16 0.47 -12.77
CA HIS A 119 7.13 1.23 -12.07
C HIS A 119 7.63 1.71 -10.71
N GLN A 120 6.83 2.58 -10.08
CA GLN A 120 6.96 2.99 -8.69
C GLN A 120 5.63 2.64 -8.02
N ASP A 121 5.68 1.90 -6.91
CA ASP A 121 4.50 1.58 -6.11
C ASP A 121 3.79 2.85 -5.62
N TRP A 122 4.57 3.90 -5.33
CA TRP A 122 4.08 5.21 -4.93
C TRP A 122 3.07 5.83 -5.91
N ALA A 123 3.20 5.53 -7.20
CA ALA A 123 2.26 6.03 -8.21
C ALA A 123 0.89 5.33 -8.15
N PHE A 124 0.80 4.14 -7.55
CA PHE A 124 -0.46 3.41 -7.39
C PHE A 124 -1.24 3.83 -6.14
N TYR A 125 -0.53 4.14 -5.06
CA TYR A 125 -1.11 4.46 -3.76
C TYR A 125 -0.24 5.48 -3.02
N PRO A 126 -0.26 6.76 -3.45
CA PRO A 126 0.48 7.80 -2.74
C PRO A 126 -0.15 8.08 -1.36
N HIS A 127 0.68 8.44 -0.39
CA HIS A 127 0.29 8.69 1.00
C HIS A 127 0.79 10.05 1.48
N THR A 128 0.37 10.46 2.67
CA THR A 128 0.80 11.71 3.33
C THR A 128 2.30 11.74 3.65
N ASN A 129 2.92 10.56 3.81
CA ASN A 129 4.36 10.39 3.90
C ASN A 129 4.79 9.04 3.30
N ASP A 130 6.09 8.86 3.10
CA ASP A 130 6.69 7.71 2.42
C ASP A 130 7.33 6.68 3.35
N SER A 131 6.96 6.63 4.64
CA SER A 131 7.34 5.52 5.53
C SER A 131 6.53 4.26 5.20
N ILE A 132 6.78 3.75 3.99
CA ILE A 132 6.10 2.65 3.32
C ILE A 132 7.14 1.85 2.55
N LEU A 133 7.07 0.53 2.68
CA LEU A 133 7.92 -0.39 1.94
C LEU A 133 7.16 -1.68 1.61
N GLU A 134 7.62 -2.37 0.59
CA GLU A 134 7.15 -3.72 0.27
C GLU A 134 8.16 -4.72 0.82
N VAL A 135 7.68 -5.78 1.47
CA VAL A 135 8.48 -6.95 1.86
C VAL A 135 8.12 -8.12 0.95
N GLY A 136 9.10 -8.67 0.24
CA GLY A 136 8.95 -9.90 -0.53
C GLY A 136 9.63 -11.08 0.16
N ILE A 137 8.86 -12.03 0.67
CA ILE A 137 9.35 -13.29 1.24
C ILE A 137 9.62 -14.27 0.10
N ALA A 138 10.86 -14.74 -0.01
CA ALA A 138 11.29 -15.66 -1.04
C ALA A 138 10.91 -17.11 -0.67
N LEU A 139 9.94 -17.68 -1.37
CA LEU A 139 9.58 -19.09 -1.19
C LEU A 139 10.54 -20.01 -1.95
N ASP A 140 11.20 -19.51 -2.99
CA ASP A 140 12.25 -20.19 -3.74
C ASP A 140 13.46 -19.26 -3.84
N ASP A 141 14.64 -19.78 -4.20
CA ASP A 141 15.79 -18.93 -4.47
C ASP A 141 15.44 -17.90 -5.54
N MET A 142 15.77 -16.64 -5.31
CA MET A 142 15.62 -15.58 -6.30
C MET A 142 16.97 -15.27 -6.91
N THR A 143 17.17 -15.66 -8.16
CA THR A 143 18.40 -15.48 -8.91
C THR A 143 18.16 -14.59 -10.13
N VAL A 144 19.23 -14.16 -10.80
CA VAL A 144 19.12 -13.32 -12.00
C VAL A 144 18.37 -14.07 -13.11
N GLU A 145 18.68 -15.35 -13.30
CA GLU A 145 18.18 -16.21 -14.37
C GLU A 145 16.69 -16.52 -14.21
N ASN A 146 16.21 -16.63 -12.96
CA ASN A 146 14.78 -16.83 -12.70
C ASN A 146 13.99 -15.52 -12.54
N GLY A 147 14.59 -14.42 -13.00
CA GLY A 147 13.98 -13.13 -13.22
C GLY A 147 13.94 -12.25 -11.99
N ALA A 148 15.02 -12.20 -11.19
CA ALA A 148 15.23 -11.38 -9.98
C ALA A 148 14.53 -10.01 -10.00
N LEU A 149 14.13 -9.53 -8.82
CA LEU A 149 13.65 -8.14 -8.68
C LEU A 149 14.79 -7.24 -9.17
N MET A 150 14.49 -6.30 -10.04
CA MET A 150 15.44 -5.29 -10.47
C MET A 150 15.04 -3.94 -9.90
N VAL A 151 16.01 -3.20 -9.39
CA VAL A 151 15.81 -1.89 -8.77
C VAL A 151 16.79 -0.88 -9.36
N LEU A 152 16.42 0.40 -9.35
CA LEU A 152 17.34 1.51 -9.64
C LEU A 152 17.79 2.16 -8.32
N PRO A 153 18.97 1.82 -7.79
CA PRO A 153 19.41 2.27 -6.47
C PRO A 153 19.33 3.80 -6.31
N GLY A 154 18.78 4.26 -5.18
CA GLY A 154 18.66 5.69 -4.87
C GLY A 154 17.50 6.42 -5.55
N SER A 155 16.81 5.79 -6.51
CA SER A 155 15.70 6.42 -7.23
C SER A 155 14.52 6.80 -6.34
N HIS A 156 14.39 6.21 -5.15
CA HIS A 156 13.36 6.56 -4.16
C HIS A 156 13.47 8.00 -3.64
N LYS A 157 14.63 8.65 -3.80
CA LYS A 157 14.85 10.05 -3.43
C LYS A 157 14.43 11.03 -4.53
N GLY A 158 14.27 10.53 -5.76
CA GLY A 158 13.96 11.34 -6.93
C GLY A 158 12.47 11.65 -7.10
N ARG A 159 12.14 12.13 -8.30
CA ARG A 159 10.76 12.41 -8.74
C ARG A 159 9.91 11.15 -8.84
N THR A 160 8.59 11.34 -8.85
CA THR A 160 7.64 10.35 -9.35
C THR A 160 7.54 10.51 -10.87
N TRP A 161 7.92 9.47 -11.60
CA TRP A 161 7.80 9.41 -13.06
C TRP A 161 6.34 9.38 -13.50
N ASP A 162 6.08 9.65 -14.77
CA ASP A 162 4.72 9.48 -15.28
C ASP A 162 4.40 8.00 -15.53
N HIS A 163 3.19 7.62 -15.16
CA HIS A 163 2.63 6.27 -15.36
C HIS A 163 1.33 6.31 -16.17
N HIS A 164 1.09 7.42 -16.88
CA HIS A 164 -0.07 7.60 -17.75
C HIS A 164 0.28 7.44 -19.22
N GLN A 165 -0.60 6.79 -19.96
CA GLN A 165 -0.56 6.74 -21.42
C GLN A 165 -1.92 7.22 -21.94
N ASP A 166 -1.91 8.17 -22.88
CA ASP A 166 -3.13 8.76 -23.44
C ASP A 166 -4.12 9.25 -22.38
N GLY A 167 -3.59 9.85 -21.30
CA GLY A 167 -4.38 10.41 -20.19
C GLY A 167 -4.92 9.38 -19.19
N LEU A 168 -4.61 8.09 -19.33
CA LEU A 168 -5.06 7.02 -18.44
C LEU A 168 -3.89 6.41 -17.67
N PHE A 169 -4.08 6.14 -16.38
CA PHE A 169 -3.08 5.46 -15.57
C PHE A 169 -2.90 4.01 -16.02
N VAL A 170 -1.71 3.67 -16.52
CA VAL A 170 -1.34 2.33 -17.02
C VAL A 170 -0.42 1.56 -16.06
N GLY A 171 0.06 2.21 -14.99
CA GLY A 171 0.82 1.55 -13.93
C GLY A 171 2.25 1.13 -14.28
N ALA A 172 2.74 1.48 -15.47
CA ALA A 172 4.15 1.38 -15.86
C ALA A 172 4.68 2.77 -16.19
N ILE A 173 5.98 3.01 -16.03
CA ILE A 173 6.60 4.27 -16.40
C ILE A 173 6.48 4.44 -17.92
N THR A 174 5.86 5.53 -18.34
CA THR A 174 5.63 5.90 -19.74
C THR A 174 6.43 7.12 -20.17
N ASP A 175 7.08 7.79 -19.22
CA ASP A 175 7.89 8.97 -19.47
C ASP A 175 9.06 8.64 -20.42
N PRO A 176 9.13 9.27 -21.61
CA PRO A 176 10.16 8.97 -22.60
C PRO A 176 11.57 9.40 -22.16
N ALA A 177 11.70 10.23 -21.12
CA ALA A 177 12.99 10.60 -20.55
C ALA A 177 13.48 9.58 -19.50
N PHE A 178 12.72 8.53 -19.21
CA PHE A 178 13.14 7.48 -18.29
C PHE A 178 14.06 6.47 -18.97
N GLU A 179 15.26 6.32 -18.42
CA GLU A 179 16.23 5.32 -18.84
C GLU A 179 16.55 4.41 -17.64
N ALA A 180 16.51 3.09 -17.85
CA ALA A 180 16.76 2.09 -16.81
C ALA A 180 18.27 1.81 -16.56
N ASN A 181 19.12 2.82 -16.79
CA ASN A 181 20.57 2.72 -16.67
C ASN A 181 20.99 2.59 -15.20
N GLY A 182 21.94 1.70 -14.90
CA GLY A 182 22.44 1.48 -13.54
C GLY A 182 21.51 0.65 -12.63
N THR A 183 20.55 -0.06 -13.22
CA THR A 183 19.70 -1.00 -12.48
C THR A 183 20.49 -2.23 -12.01
N VAL A 184 20.11 -2.76 -10.86
CA VAL A 184 20.75 -3.95 -10.25
C VAL A 184 19.70 -5.02 -9.95
N SER A 185 20.10 -6.28 -10.07
CA SER A 185 19.27 -7.41 -9.66
C SER A 185 19.45 -7.70 -8.17
N VAL A 186 18.33 -7.79 -7.46
CA VAL A 186 18.27 -8.20 -6.06
C VAL A 186 18.05 -9.70 -6.02
N THR A 187 19.05 -10.43 -5.53
CA THR A 187 18.99 -11.87 -5.32
C THR A 187 18.84 -12.17 -3.83
N VAL A 188 18.16 -13.27 -3.50
CA VAL A 188 18.05 -13.74 -2.11
C VAL A 188 17.79 -15.25 -2.10
N GLY A 189 18.34 -15.97 -1.14
CA GLY A 189 18.06 -17.39 -0.93
C GLY A 189 16.62 -17.64 -0.45
N ALA A 190 16.11 -18.85 -0.67
CA ALA A 190 14.80 -19.23 -0.15
C ALA A 190 14.73 -19.08 1.39
N GLY A 191 13.64 -18.49 1.88
CA GLY A 191 13.47 -18.12 3.29
C GLY A 191 14.09 -16.76 3.66
N GLY A 192 14.85 -16.14 2.77
CA GLY A 192 15.20 -14.73 2.90
C GLY A 192 14.06 -13.79 2.50
N ILE A 193 14.26 -12.50 2.72
CA ILE A 193 13.33 -11.45 2.32
C ILE A 193 14.03 -10.35 1.53
N THR A 194 13.26 -9.69 0.68
CA THR A 194 13.63 -8.41 0.06
C THR A 194 12.76 -7.30 0.64
N LEU A 195 13.33 -6.11 0.72
CA LEU A 195 12.61 -4.90 1.09
C LEU A 195 12.91 -3.83 0.05
N HIS A 196 11.89 -3.11 -0.42
CA HIS A 196 12.09 -1.93 -1.26
C HIS A 196 11.16 -0.79 -0.84
N HIS A 197 11.69 0.42 -0.85
CA HIS A 197 10.96 1.63 -0.55
C HIS A 197 9.84 1.87 -1.57
N VAL A 198 8.69 2.37 -1.15
CA VAL A 198 7.51 2.56 -2.04
C VAL A 198 7.79 3.44 -3.28
N ARG A 199 8.70 4.40 -3.15
CA ARG A 199 9.14 5.31 -4.23
C ARG A 199 10.23 4.73 -5.15
N MET A 200 10.75 3.55 -4.84
CA MET A 200 11.81 2.89 -5.62
C MET A 200 11.32 2.55 -7.03
N VAL A 201 12.08 2.94 -8.05
CA VAL A 201 11.86 2.42 -9.41
C VAL A 201 12.31 0.97 -9.44
N HIS A 202 11.39 0.08 -9.81
CA HIS A 202 11.67 -1.34 -9.86
C HIS A 202 10.85 -2.06 -10.95
N GLY A 203 11.30 -3.25 -11.30
CA GLY A 203 10.75 -4.08 -12.37
C GLY A 203 11.37 -5.47 -12.31
N SER A 204 11.11 -6.32 -13.31
CA SER A 204 11.80 -7.60 -13.40
C SER A 204 11.70 -8.22 -14.80
N LYS A 205 12.76 -8.95 -15.20
CA LYS A 205 12.82 -9.71 -16.45
C LYS A 205 11.98 -10.99 -16.39
N PRO A 206 11.63 -11.63 -17.52
CA PRO A 206 11.02 -12.96 -17.51
C PRO A 206 11.86 -14.00 -16.77
N ASN A 207 11.24 -15.11 -16.34
CA ASN A 207 11.99 -16.29 -15.86
C ASN A 207 12.46 -17.11 -17.06
N GLN A 208 13.78 -17.24 -17.20
CA GLN A 208 14.44 -17.99 -18.28
C GLN A 208 15.06 -19.30 -17.78
N SER A 209 14.78 -19.67 -16.53
CA SER A 209 15.29 -20.87 -15.90
C SER A 209 14.24 -21.98 -15.84
N THR A 210 14.71 -23.20 -15.55
CA THR A 210 13.86 -24.37 -15.33
C THR A 210 13.24 -24.42 -13.93
N ARG A 211 13.51 -23.43 -13.07
CA ARG A 211 13.06 -23.41 -11.66
C ARG A 211 11.99 -22.33 -11.46
N PRO A 212 10.92 -22.62 -10.69
CA PRO A 212 9.93 -21.60 -10.36
C PRO A 212 10.53 -20.56 -9.41
N ARG A 213 9.92 -19.39 -9.37
CA ARG A 213 10.29 -18.32 -8.45
C ARG A 213 9.03 -17.72 -7.83
N ARG A 214 8.73 -18.13 -6.60
CA ARG A 214 7.55 -17.69 -5.85
C ARG A 214 7.95 -16.65 -4.80
N MET A 215 7.26 -15.53 -4.78
CA MET A 215 7.46 -14.43 -3.83
C MET A 215 6.14 -14.06 -3.19
N PHE A 216 6.09 -14.09 -1.85
CA PHE A 216 4.96 -13.58 -1.09
C PHE A 216 5.25 -12.13 -0.68
N PHE A 217 4.54 -11.18 -1.29
CA PHE A 217 4.70 -9.75 -1.06
C PHE A 217 3.65 -9.20 -0.09
N ILE A 218 4.11 -8.34 0.82
CA ILE A 218 3.30 -7.63 1.80
C ILE A 218 3.79 -6.18 1.88
N GLY A 219 2.90 -5.22 1.64
CA GLY A 219 3.20 -3.81 1.84
C GLY A 219 3.01 -3.41 3.29
N PHE A 220 4.01 -2.81 3.91
CA PHE A 220 3.94 -2.24 5.26
C PHE A 220 4.06 -0.72 5.21
N TYR A 221 3.34 -0.04 6.09
CA TYR A 221 3.40 1.39 6.25
C TYR A 221 3.21 1.81 7.71
N ALA A 222 3.76 2.97 8.04
CA ALA A 222 3.56 3.61 9.32
C ALA A 222 2.07 3.94 9.52
N THR A 223 1.51 3.79 10.73
CA THR A 223 0.09 4.13 10.98
C THR A 223 -0.25 5.60 10.75
N ASP A 224 0.76 6.49 10.72
CA ASP A 224 0.65 7.92 10.41
C ASP A 224 0.82 8.26 8.91
N ALA A 225 1.10 7.27 8.05
CA ALA A 225 1.09 7.40 6.61
C ALA A 225 -0.32 7.08 6.10
N TRP A 226 -1.06 8.12 5.74
CA TRP A 226 -2.46 8.00 5.33
C TRP A 226 -2.60 8.03 3.81
N PRO A 227 -3.46 7.19 3.21
CA PRO A 227 -3.63 7.16 1.77
C PRO A 227 -4.26 8.46 1.28
N LEU A 228 -3.71 9.04 0.20
CA LEU A 228 -4.27 10.26 -0.41
C LEU A 228 -5.46 9.98 -1.33
N ILE A 229 -5.60 8.73 -1.77
CA ILE A 229 -6.72 8.26 -2.59
C ILE A 229 -7.61 7.37 -1.72
N PRO A 230 -8.94 7.59 -1.69
CA PRO A 230 -9.84 6.74 -0.93
C PRO A 230 -9.69 5.26 -1.32
N THR A 231 -9.45 4.42 -0.33
CA THR A 231 -9.31 2.96 -0.54
C THR A 231 -10.65 2.23 -0.46
N GLY A 232 -11.69 2.89 0.05
CA GLY A 232 -12.97 2.27 0.41
C GLY A 232 -12.96 1.58 1.78
N ASP A 233 -11.83 1.60 2.50
CA ASP A 233 -11.70 1.01 3.82
C ASP A 233 -12.33 1.90 4.91
N SER A 234 -13.00 1.28 5.89
CA SER A 234 -13.38 1.95 7.13
C SER A 234 -12.18 2.12 8.06
N LEU A 235 -12.32 2.94 9.12
CA LEU A 235 -11.30 3.04 10.16
C LEU A 235 -11.05 1.67 10.83
N GLU A 236 -12.10 0.88 11.05
CA GLU A 236 -11.98 -0.46 11.62
C GLU A 236 -11.17 -1.39 10.70
N ASP A 237 -11.39 -1.31 9.37
CA ASP A 237 -10.61 -2.08 8.40
C ASP A 237 -9.12 -1.73 8.42
N LEU A 238 -8.81 -0.44 8.55
CA LEU A 238 -7.44 0.04 8.67
C LEU A 238 -6.81 -0.43 9.99
N ASP A 239 -7.54 -0.36 11.10
CA ASP A 239 -7.03 -0.74 12.41
C ASP A 239 -6.85 -2.25 12.59
N ASN A 240 -7.72 -3.07 11.98
CA ASN A 240 -7.58 -4.53 11.95
C ASN A 240 -6.28 -5.00 11.24
N ARG A 241 -5.70 -4.15 10.38
CA ARG A 241 -4.42 -4.43 9.69
C ARG A 241 -3.20 -3.96 10.46
N ILE A 242 -3.36 -3.35 11.63
CA ILE A 242 -2.23 -3.00 12.49
C ILE A 242 -1.61 -4.30 13.02
N VAL A 243 -0.29 -4.40 12.85
CA VAL A 243 0.51 -5.56 13.27
C VAL A 243 1.45 -5.24 14.41
N ARG A 244 1.75 -3.95 14.63
CA ARG A 244 2.55 -3.45 15.75
C ARG A 244 2.19 -1.99 16.05
N GLY A 245 2.30 -1.58 17.31
CA GLY A 245 2.07 -0.20 17.73
C GLY A 245 0.59 0.18 17.83
N LYS A 246 0.28 1.47 17.65
CA LYS A 246 -1.05 2.05 17.91
C LYS A 246 -1.64 2.73 16.67
N PRO A 247 -2.99 2.75 16.54
CA PRO A 247 -3.66 3.59 15.56
C PRO A 247 -3.42 5.07 15.86
N THR A 248 -3.52 5.91 14.83
CA THR A 248 -3.47 7.37 14.96
C THR A 248 -4.38 8.00 13.92
N LEU A 249 -5.14 9.02 14.30
CA LEU A 249 -5.91 9.87 13.38
C LEU A 249 -5.13 11.11 12.93
N ALA A 250 -3.92 11.31 13.44
CA ALA A 250 -3.04 12.43 13.08
C ALA A 250 -2.04 11.95 12.02
N PRO A 251 -2.25 12.26 10.73
CA PRO A 251 -1.29 11.92 9.69
C PRO A 251 -0.03 12.78 9.85
N ARG A 252 1.13 12.17 9.58
CA ARG A 252 2.35 12.93 9.34
C ARG A 252 2.39 13.31 7.86
N MET A 253 2.57 14.60 7.60
CA MET A 253 2.71 15.18 6.27
C MET A 253 4.19 15.36 5.94
N LYS A 254 4.62 14.94 4.74
CA LYS A 254 5.93 15.27 4.17
C LYS A 254 5.73 15.94 2.80
N ASP A 255 6.62 16.87 2.47
CA ASP A 255 6.70 17.43 1.12
C ASP A 255 7.34 16.39 0.19
N LEU A 256 6.51 15.74 -0.63
CA LEU A 256 6.90 14.62 -1.48
C LEU A 256 6.33 14.81 -2.89
N PRO A 257 7.05 14.40 -3.94
CA PRO A 257 6.49 14.38 -5.28
C PRO A 257 5.34 13.38 -5.33
N VAL A 258 4.17 13.81 -5.77
CA VAL A 258 2.98 12.97 -5.90
C VAL A 258 2.38 13.15 -7.30
N ARG A 259 2.08 12.03 -7.95
CA ARG A 259 1.18 11.97 -9.11
C ARG A 259 0.05 11.03 -8.74
N LEU A 260 -1.19 11.49 -8.84
CA LEU A 260 -2.35 10.64 -8.54
C LEU A 260 -2.56 9.64 -9.68
N SER A 261 -2.97 8.43 -9.33
CA SER A 261 -3.27 7.36 -10.26
C SER A 261 -4.64 7.54 -10.95
N LEU A 262 -5.04 8.75 -11.32
CA LEU A 262 -6.38 9.06 -11.79
C LEU A 262 -6.32 9.86 -13.09
N PRO A 263 -7.18 9.55 -14.09
CA PRO A 263 -8.16 8.47 -14.13
C PRO A 263 -7.52 7.08 -14.35
N ARG A 264 -8.12 6.03 -13.77
CA ARG A 264 -7.71 4.63 -14.01
C ARG A 264 -8.49 4.06 -15.19
N VAL A 265 -7.87 3.14 -15.93
CA VAL A 265 -8.59 2.27 -16.86
C VAL A 265 -9.64 1.46 -16.08
N PRO A 266 -10.89 1.33 -16.55
CA PRO A 266 -11.88 0.46 -15.92
C PRO A 266 -11.33 -0.96 -15.74
N GLY A 267 -11.34 -1.48 -14.50
CA GLY A 267 -10.76 -2.78 -14.13
C GLY A 267 -9.24 -2.79 -13.86
N GLY A 268 -8.51 -1.70 -14.14
CA GLY A 268 -7.05 -1.58 -13.99
C GLY A 268 -6.56 -1.37 -12.55
N ILE A 269 -6.51 -2.42 -11.75
CA ILE A 269 -6.01 -2.37 -10.35
C ILE A 269 -4.52 -2.76 -10.26
N THR A 270 -3.92 -3.35 -11.31
CA THR A 270 -2.50 -3.74 -11.35
C THR A 270 -1.82 -3.30 -12.65
N CYS A 271 -0.48 -3.12 -12.65
CA CYS A 271 0.34 -2.83 -13.84
C CYS A 271 -0.01 -3.76 -15.03
N TRP A 272 -0.22 -5.05 -14.76
CA TRP A 272 -0.58 -6.02 -15.80
C TRP A 272 -2.00 -5.81 -16.34
N VAL A 273 -3.00 -5.64 -15.47
CA VAL A 273 -4.39 -5.40 -15.92
C VAL A 273 -4.52 -4.05 -16.61
N ALA A 274 -3.70 -3.07 -16.24
CA ALA A 274 -3.68 -1.78 -16.88
C ALA A 274 -2.99 -1.81 -18.26
N ILE A 275 -1.92 -2.59 -18.45
CA ILE A 275 -1.26 -2.79 -19.75
C ILE A 275 -2.09 -3.70 -20.68
N GLU A 276 -2.62 -4.83 -20.21
CA GLU A 276 -3.48 -5.69 -21.03
C GLU A 276 -4.84 -5.07 -21.29
N GLY A 277 -5.41 -4.36 -20.30
CA GLY A 277 -6.62 -3.57 -20.45
C GLY A 277 -6.47 -2.46 -21.50
N PHE A 278 -5.32 -1.78 -21.53
CA PHE A 278 -5.02 -0.78 -22.56
C PHE A 278 -4.91 -1.39 -23.97
N ARG A 279 -4.25 -2.57 -24.10
CA ARG A 279 -4.21 -3.32 -25.37
C ARG A 279 -5.62 -3.74 -25.84
N HIS A 280 -6.52 -4.08 -24.91
CA HIS A 280 -7.90 -4.44 -25.23
C HIS A 280 -8.77 -3.23 -25.58
N VAL A 281 -8.62 -2.10 -24.88
CA VAL A 281 -9.33 -0.84 -25.17
C VAL A 281 -8.99 -0.32 -26.57
N ILE A 282 -7.71 -0.35 -26.97
CA ILE A 282 -7.30 0.03 -28.34
C ILE A 282 -7.82 -0.97 -29.39
N SER A 283 -7.84 -2.27 -29.08
CA SER A 283 -8.34 -3.31 -29.98
C SER A 283 -9.86 -3.24 -30.22
N CYS A 284 -10.64 -2.73 -29.27
CA CYS A 284 -12.11 -2.69 -29.35
C CYS A 284 -12.66 -1.33 -29.81
N THR A 285 -11.87 -0.26 -29.84
CA THR A 285 -12.33 1.04 -30.37
C THR A 285 -12.24 1.09 -31.89
N SER A 286 -13.35 0.69 -32.52
CA SER A 286 -13.81 1.09 -33.86
C SER A 286 -13.62 2.61 -34.13
N PRO A 287 -13.58 3.09 -35.40
CA PRO A 287 -13.17 4.44 -35.79
C PRO A 287 -13.88 5.64 -35.11
N PHE A 288 -14.92 5.41 -34.33
CA PHE A 288 -15.67 6.43 -33.59
C PHE A 288 -14.90 7.13 -32.46
N ALA A 289 -13.79 6.55 -31.95
CA ALA A 289 -12.97 7.22 -30.93
C ALA A 289 -12.14 8.40 -31.47
N LYS A 290 -12.00 8.54 -32.79
CA LYS A 290 -11.35 9.72 -33.41
C LYS A 290 -12.18 11.01 -33.27
N LEU A 291 -13.46 10.94 -32.90
CA LEU A 291 -14.34 12.12 -32.84
C LEU A 291 -14.35 12.86 -31.49
N ARG A 292 -13.67 12.38 -30.44
CA ARG A 292 -13.58 13.08 -29.13
C ARG A 292 -12.25 13.75 -28.83
N LEU A 293 -11.27 13.63 -29.71
CA LEU A 293 -9.98 14.37 -29.65
C LEU A 293 -9.97 15.62 -30.55
N ALA A 294 -11.15 16.07 -31.02
CA ALA A 294 -11.31 17.26 -31.87
C ALA A 294 -12.16 18.36 -31.22
N GLN A 295 -12.01 18.57 -29.91
CA GLN A 295 -12.61 19.72 -29.22
C GLN A 295 -11.57 20.47 -28.38
N ASP A 296 -10.47 20.86 -29.02
CA ASP A 296 -9.76 22.08 -28.65
C ASP A 296 -10.30 23.23 -29.51
N LYS A 297 -11.19 24.03 -28.93
CA LYS A 297 -11.33 25.44 -29.29
C LYS A 297 -11.43 26.26 -28.00
N PRO A 298 -10.66 27.36 -27.88
CA PRO A 298 -10.64 28.16 -26.67
C PRO A 298 -11.99 28.82 -26.45
N VAL A 299 -12.53 28.69 -25.25
CA VAL A 299 -13.70 29.45 -24.80
C VAL A 299 -13.22 30.90 -24.54
N PRO A 300 -13.76 31.93 -25.23
CA PRO A 300 -13.40 33.30 -24.91
C PRO A 300 -14.06 33.71 -23.59
N TYR A 301 -13.29 34.40 -22.74
CA TYR A 301 -13.81 35.17 -21.62
C TYR A 301 -14.87 36.16 -22.12
N GLY A 302 -16.10 36.06 -21.61
CA GLY A 302 -17.19 36.97 -21.91
C GLY A 302 -17.86 37.43 -20.61
N HIS A 303 -17.67 38.71 -20.28
CA HIS A 303 -18.32 39.42 -19.20
C HIS A 303 -19.84 39.25 -19.20
N TYR A 304 -20.43 38.92 -18.05
CA TYR A 304 -21.87 39.01 -17.85
C TYR A 304 -22.28 40.48 -17.67
N ALA A 305 -22.82 41.08 -18.74
CA ALA A 305 -23.63 42.28 -18.67
C ALA A 305 -25.12 41.89 -18.61
N CYS A 306 -25.83 42.49 -17.67
CA CYS A 306 -27.28 42.36 -17.47
C CYS A 306 -28.03 43.06 -18.62
N GLY A 307 -29.03 42.40 -19.22
CA GLY A 307 -29.87 42.99 -20.26
C GLY A 307 -31.18 42.22 -20.49
N ARG A 308 -32.30 42.96 -20.44
CA ARG A 308 -33.70 42.49 -20.44
C ARG A 308 -34.26 42.18 -21.84
N HIS A 309 -35.31 41.35 -21.83
CA HIS A 309 -36.51 41.30 -22.70
C HIS A 309 -36.44 40.71 -24.13
N GLY A 310 -37.39 39.80 -24.41
CA GLY A 310 -37.87 39.48 -25.76
C GLY A 310 -38.64 38.15 -25.82
N ARG A 311 -39.88 38.18 -26.33
CA ARG A 311 -40.91 37.10 -26.31
C ARG A 311 -40.86 36.21 -27.56
N GLY A 312 -41.40 34.98 -27.48
CA GLY A 312 -42.08 34.29 -28.61
C GLY A 312 -41.90 32.76 -28.69
N PRO A 313 -42.91 31.96 -29.13
CA PRO A 313 -43.17 30.61 -28.60
C PRO A 313 -43.15 29.43 -29.62
N ASN A 314 -43.39 28.22 -29.07
CA ASN A 314 -43.71 26.91 -29.69
C ASN A 314 -42.53 26.15 -30.35
N SER A 315 -42.32 24.83 -30.21
CA SER A 315 -43.21 23.69 -29.89
C SER A 315 -42.44 22.40 -29.51
N LEU A 316 -43.08 21.55 -28.68
CA LEU A 316 -43.07 20.06 -28.61
C LEU A 316 -41.82 19.26 -28.11
N ALA A 317 -41.81 19.01 -26.78
CA ALA A 317 -41.72 17.76 -25.97
C ALA A 317 -41.16 16.41 -26.51
N PRO A 318 -40.95 15.36 -25.67
CA PRO A 318 -40.37 15.24 -24.32
C PRO A 318 -39.39 14.03 -24.16
N ASN A 319 -38.61 14.00 -23.07
CA ASN A 319 -38.37 12.83 -22.18
C ASN A 319 -37.16 13.08 -21.26
N ALA A 320 -37.42 13.52 -20.04
CA ALA A 320 -36.45 13.52 -18.95
C ALA A 320 -37.03 12.72 -17.78
N ILE A 321 -36.45 11.54 -17.54
CA ILE A 321 -36.70 10.74 -16.35
C ILE A 321 -35.91 11.39 -15.20
N ARG A 322 -36.66 11.91 -14.21
CA ARG A 322 -36.13 12.30 -12.89
C ARG A 322 -35.96 11.05 -12.03
N TYR A 323 -34.84 10.94 -11.33
CA TYR A 323 -34.82 10.29 -10.02
C TYR A 323 -34.51 11.34 -8.95
N TRP A 324 -35.38 11.34 -7.96
CA TRP A 324 -35.41 12.20 -6.78
C TRP A 324 -34.96 11.33 -5.60
N VAL A 325 -34.04 11.82 -4.79
CA VAL A 325 -33.93 11.41 -3.37
C VAL A 325 -33.69 12.68 -2.56
N GLY A 326 -34.77 13.29 -2.09
CA GLY A 326 -34.77 14.01 -0.80
C GLY A 326 -34.95 12.97 0.32
N ALA A 327 -34.81 13.25 1.61
CA ALA A 327 -34.66 14.47 2.39
C ALA A 327 -34.10 14.00 3.78
N THR A 328 -33.79 14.79 4.82
CA THR A 328 -34.50 15.90 5.46
C THR A 328 -33.71 16.34 6.71
N GLY A 329 -33.88 17.60 7.12
CA GLY A 329 -33.63 18.11 8.49
C GLY A 329 -32.80 19.40 8.52
N CYS A 330 -33.33 20.54 8.05
CA CYS A 330 -34.04 21.58 8.83
C CYS A 330 -33.28 22.10 10.06
N GLU A 331 -32.78 23.34 10.00
CA GLU A 331 -33.46 24.50 10.63
C GLU A 331 -32.84 25.83 10.18
N ASP A 332 -33.71 26.76 9.81
CA ASP A 332 -33.43 28.12 9.37
C ASP A 332 -33.10 29.04 10.56
N HIS A 333 -32.01 29.80 10.48
CA HIS A 333 -31.85 31.07 11.21
C HIS A 333 -30.89 32.01 10.45
N GLU A 334 -31.44 33.08 9.88
CA GLU A 334 -30.79 34.38 9.68
C GLU A 334 -31.58 35.42 10.52
N PRO A 335 -31.07 36.63 10.83
CA PRO A 335 -29.82 37.27 10.39
C PRO A 335 -29.04 37.97 11.53
N SER A 336 -27.76 38.31 11.32
CA SER A 336 -27.26 39.63 11.75
C SER A 336 -25.91 39.97 11.13
N GLN A 337 -25.88 41.14 10.50
CA GLN A 337 -24.66 41.80 10.08
C GLN A 337 -23.79 42.14 11.30
N ARG A 338 -22.54 41.66 11.31
CA ARG A 338 -21.46 42.32 12.06
C ARG A 338 -20.27 42.55 11.14
N GLN A 339 -19.90 43.82 11.08
CA GLN A 339 -18.79 44.38 10.33
C GLN A 339 -17.48 43.64 10.61
N ARG A 340 -16.80 43.20 9.55
CA ARG A 340 -15.42 42.72 9.61
C ARG A 340 -14.50 43.93 9.82
N ARG A 341 -13.82 44.01 10.96
CA ARG A 341 -12.60 44.83 11.11
C ARG A 341 -11.41 43.99 10.65
N PRO A 342 -10.51 44.51 9.79
CA PRO A 342 -9.29 43.81 9.43
C PRO A 342 -8.30 43.81 10.61
N LEU A 343 -7.79 42.63 10.97
CA LEU A 343 -6.63 42.50 11.86
C LEU A 343 -5.38 42.95 11.09
N HIS A 344 -4.72 43.99 11.61
CA HIS A 344 -3.37 44.36 11.19
C HIS A 344 -2.37 43.30 11.66
N LEU A 345 -1.76 42.58 10.71
CA LEU A 345 -0.54 41.80 10.93
C LEU A 345 0.62 42.76 11.23
N ARG A 346 1.06 42.80 12.48
CA ARG A 346 2.35 43.40 12.85
C ARG A 346 3.47 42.54 12.28
N ARG A 347 4.31 43.15 11.43
CA ARG A 347 5.64 42.63 11.07
C ARG A 347 6.51 42.62 12.33
N LEU A 348 7.14 41.49 12.62
CA LEU A 348 8.34 41.42 13.46
C LEU A 348 9.56 41.66 12.55
N PRO A 349 10.57 42.42 12.98
CA PRO A 349 11.74 42.71 12.15
C PRO A 349 12.70 41.52 12.04
N ASP A 350 13.31 41.41 10.87
CA ASP A 350 14.45 40.56 10.54
C ASP A 350 15.66 40.91 11.43
N GLU A 351 16.30 39.89 12.02
CA GLU A 351 17.67 40.02 12.53
C GLU A 351 18.64 39.33 11.59
N HIS A 352 19.58 40.14 11.12
CA HIS A 352 20.68 39.77 10.26
C HIS A 352 21.66 38.82 10.95
N ALA A 353 22.20 37.92 10.12
CA ALA A 353 23.37 37.11 10.41
C ALA A 353 24.62 37.98 10.60
N ASP A 354 25.39 37.69 11.64
CA ASP A 354 26.82 37.95 11.66
C ASP A 354 27.56 36.71 12.18
N GLY A 355 28.56 36.30 11.41
CA GLY A 355 29.37 35.14 11.68
C GLY A 355 30.48 35.39 12.70
N HIS A 356 30.82 34.35 13.46
CA HIS A 356 32.21 34.05 13.81
C HIS A 356 32.31 32.59 14.30
N SER A 357 33.15 31.81 13.63
CA SER A 357 33.68 30.55 14.17
C SER A 357 34.73 30.84 15.25
N PRO A 358 34.82 29.98 16.28
CA PRO A 358 36.12 29.63 16.81
C PRO A 358 36.38 28.12 16.80
N ARG A 359 37.68 27.83 16.72
CA ARG A 359 38.33 26.54 16.50
C ARG A 359 38.13 25.56 17.67
N LEU A 360 38.33 24.29 17.33
CA LEU A 360 38.45 23.13 18.21
C LEU A 360 39.49 23.33 19.32
N ASP A 361 39.16 22.80 20.49
CA ASP A 361 40.08 22.44 21.57
C ASP A 361 39.92 20.94 21.84
N GLU A 362 41.04 20.24 21.79
CA GLU A 362 41.22 18.89 22.30
C GLU A 362 41.42 18.96 23.81
N ARG A 363 40.49 18.39 24.58
CA ARG A 363 40.76 17.65 25.83
C ARG A 363 39.47 17.10 26.42
N GLY A 364 39.29 15.79 26.27
CA GLY A 364 38.26 15.06 27.00
C GLY A 364 38.45 15.18 28.52
N ARG A 365 37.38 15.63 29.20
CA ARG A 365 36.87 15.03 30.44
C ARG A 365 35.58 15.72 30.91
N HIS A 366 34.59 14.88 31.25
CA HIS A 366 33.35 15.21 31.95
C HIS A 366 33.62 15.75 33.36
N PRO A 367 32.69 16.53 33.91
CA PRO A 367 32.23 16.23 35.26
C PRO A 367 30.71 16.10 35.37
N SER A 368 30.35 15.52 36.50
CA SER A 368 29.10 14.99 37.03
C SER A 368 28.01 16.02 37.36
N GLN A 369 26.76 15.52 37.30
CA GLN A 369 25.62 15.75 38.20
C GLN A 369 25.53 17.08 38.96
N VAL A 370 24.47 17.84 38.66
CA VAL A 370 23.71 18.57 39.68
C VAL A 370 22.22 18.33 39.43
N ALA A 371 21.58 17.76 40.44
CA ALA A 371 20.14 17.68 40.61
C ALA A 371 19.63 19.01 41.19
N LEU A 372 18.48 19.48 40.71
CA LEU A 372 17.61 20.39 41.43
C LEU A 372 16.17 20.11 41.01
N GLY A 373 15.41 19.48 41.92
CA GLY A 373 13.96 19.51 41.89
C GLY A 373 13.45 20.81 42.50
N ASN A 374 12.27 21.27 42.08
CA ASN A 374 11.06 21.24 42.92
C ASN A 374 9.92 22.09 42.32
N HIS A 375 8.71 21.52 42.48
CA HIS A 375 7.40 22.14 42.67
C HIS A 375 6.86 23.14 41.62
N LEU A 376 5.71 22.78 41.02
CA LEU A 376 4.45 23.40 41.43
C LEU A 376 3.24 22.50 41.13
N ARG A 377 2.30 22.57 42.07
CA ARG A 377 1.11 21.73 42.26
C ARG A 377 -0.13 22.53 41.85
N VAL A 378 -1.16 21.80 41.38
CA VAL A 378 -2.61 22.04 41.57
C VAL A 378 -3.26 23.14 40.70
N PHE A 379 -4.22 22.72 39.86
CA PHE A 379 -5.63 23.07 40.04
C PHE A 379 -6.54 21.92 39.59
N HIS A 380 -7.54 21.65 40.42
CA HIS A 380 -8.57 20.62 40.34
C HIS A 380 -9.91 21.35 40.23
N LEU A 381 -10.80 20.92 39.33
CA LEU A 381 -12.25 21.16 39.36
C LEU A 381 -12.87 20.20 38.32
N LEU A 382 -13.29 19.03 38.76
CA LEU A 382 -14.66 18.67 39.17
C LEU A 382 -15.67 18.68 38.01
N GLY A 383 -16.11 17.48 37.68
CA GLY A 383 -17.24 17.18 36.81
C GLY A 383 -17.66 15.73 37.06
N LEU A 384 -18.35 15.54 38.18
CA LEU A 384 -18.91 14.28 38.68
C LEU A 384 -19.94 13.70 37.70
N GLY A 385 -19.96 12.38 37.61
CA GLY A 385 -20.94 11.58 36.90
C GLY A 385 -20.77 10.11 37.25
N GLU A 386 -20.98 9.78 38.52
CA GLU A 386 -21.15 8.39 38.97
C GLU A 386 -22.41 7.79 38.34
N VAL A 387 -22.29 6.62 37.71
CA VAL A 387 -23.38 5.66 37.65
C VAL A 387 -22.90 4.37 38.28
N VAL A 388 -23.66 3.97 39.28
CA VAL A 388 -23.45 2.92 40.27
C VAL A 388 -23.51 1.52 39.65
N ALA A 389 -22.75 0.64 40.31
CA ALA A 389 -22.54 -0.77 40.07
C ALA A 389 -23.80 -1.64 39.94
N GLY A 390 -23.69 -2.72 39.15
CA GLY A 390 -24.66 -3.79 39.09
C GLY A 390 -24.14 -5.06 38.41
N ARG A 391 -23.38 -5.90 39.13
CA ARG A 391 -23.23 -7.36 38.91
C ARG A 391 -22.92 -8.00 40.29
N PRO A 392 -23.30 -9.26 40.59
CA PRO A 392 -23.30 -10.39 39.66
C PRO A 392 -24.43 -11.44 39.84
N ARG A 393 -24.67 -12.26 38.80
CA ARG A 393 -25.12 -13.65 39.01
C ARG A 393 -24.20 -14.62 38.27
N ARG A 394 -23.47 -15.40 39.05
CA ARG A 394 -22.75 -16.61 38.65
C ARG A 394 -23.76 -17.72 38.37
N ALA A 395 -23.64 -18.39 37.23
CA ALA A 395 -24.14 -19.75 37.05
C ALA A 395 -22.93 -20.64 36.73
N VAL A 396 -22.63 -21.52 37.68
CA VAL A 396 -21.60 -22.56 37.60
C VAL A 396 -22.15 -23.72 36.76
N ARG A 397 -21.48 -24.11 35.68
CA ARG A 397 -21.56 -25.47 35.16
C ARG A 397 -20.16 -26.04 35.02
N ARG A 398 -19.89 -27.06 35.84
CA ARG A 398 -18.63 -27.78 35.94
C ARG A 398 -18.39 -28.66 34.71
N HIS A 399 -17.14 -28.66 34.26
CA HIS A 399 -16.54 -29.69 33.40
C HIS A 399 -16.58 -31.08 34.05
N ARG A 400 -16.82 -32.11 33.23
CA ARG A 400 -16.28 -33.47 33.43
C ARG A 400 -15.79 -34.03 32.08
N ARG A 401 -14.51 -34.37 32.03
CA ARG A 401 -13.79 -35.31 31.14
C ARG A 401 -12.54 -35.77 31.95
N PRO A 402 -11.81 -36.84 31.61
CA PRO A 402 -12.09 -37.98 30.71
C PRO A 402 -11.73 -39.35 31.34
N GLY A 403 -12.23 -40.45 30.76
CA GLY A 403 -11.75 -41.81 31.02
C GLY A 403 -10.99 -42.36 29.80
N ARG A 404 -9.77 -42.86 30.04
CA ARG A 404 -8.84 -43.48 29.07
C ARG A 404 -9.28 -44.91 28.70
N GLY A 405 -8.85 -45.38 27.52
CA GLY A 405 -9.18 -46.69 26.90
C GLY A 405 -8.57 -47.93 27.59
N PRO A 406 -8.51 -49.10 26.90
CA PRO A 406 -7.65 -49.27 25.71
C PRO A 406 -8.25 -50.09 24.53
N ARG A 407 -7.55 -50.04 23.38
CA ARG A 407 -7.68 -50.86 22.14
C ARG A 407 -6.94 -52.22 22.30
N PRO A 408 -6.82 -53.09 21.27
CA PRO A 408 -7.73 -53.54 20.19
C PRO A 408 -7.85 -55.09 20.11
N GLY A 409 -8.83 -55.61 19.37
CA GLY A 409 -8.93 -57.03 19.01
C GLY A 409 -9.38 -57.23 17.57
N VAL A 410 -8.46 -57.67 16.73
CA VAL A 410 -8.68 -58.14 15.35
C VAL A 410 -9.31 -59.52 15.39
N ARG A 411 -10.39 -59.78 14.62
CA ARG A 411 -10.59 -61.07 13.93
C ARG A 411 -11.64 -61.01 12.82
N ARG A 412 -11.38 -61.87 11.83
CA ARG A 412 -11.89 -61.98 10.47
C ARG A 412 -13.35 -62.48 10.39
N ARG A 413 -13.99 -62.18 9.24
CA ARG A 413 -15.10 -62.92 8.58
C ARG A 413 -14.78 -64.42 8.41
N PRO A 414 -15.75 -65.29 8.06
CA PRO A 414 -17.18 -65.04 7.77
C PRO A 414 -18.10 -65.28 8.98
#